data_AF-A0A932G474-F1
#
_entry.id   AF-A0A932G474-F1
#
_cell.length_a   1.000
_cell.length_b   1.000
_cell.length_c   1.000
_cell.angle_alpha   90.00
_cell.angle_beta   90.00
_cell.angle_gamma   90.00
#
_symmetry.space_group_name_H-M   'P 1'
#
loop_
_entity.id
_entity.type
_entity.pdbx_description
1 polymer ?
#
loop_
_entity_poly.entity_id
_entity_poly.type
_entity_poly.pdbx_seq_one_letter_code
_entity_poly.pdbx_strand_id
1 'polypeptide(L)'
;MKLRIEPLDEGGFLATSPDLPGLVAQGRTQAETMEIAQDVARRLIESHLEHGDPLPPAVRKALRHSRRVSTVAIPVGLSPQPAAGGCQG
;
A
#
# COMPACT_ATOMS: atom_id res chain seq x y z
N MET A 1 -6.46 -3.05 4.47
CA MET A 1 -7.28 -1.87 4.82
C MET A 1 -7.88 -1.31 3.54
N LYS A 2 -9.15 -0.96 3.56
CA LYS A 2 -9.91 -0.37 2.46
C LYS A 2 -10.11 1.12 2.73
N LEU A 3 -9.83 1.96 1.74
CA LEU A 3 -10.12 3.39 1.79
C LEU A 3 -11.29 3.67 0.85
N ARG A 4 -12.33 4.34 1.35
CA ARG A 4 -13.45 4.83 0.55
C ARG A 4 -13.21 6.32 0.31
N ILE A 5 -13.24 6.73 -0.96
CA ILE A 5 -13.13 8.13 -1.37
C ILE A 5 -14.41 8.51 -2.09
N GLU A 6 -15.01 9.62 -1.70
CA GLU A 6 -16.28 10.12 -2.24
C GLU A 6 -16.15 11.60 -2.60
N PRO A 7 -16.68 12.04 -3.76
CA PRO A 7 -16.77 13.47 -4.06
C PRO A 7 -17.81 14.13 -3.14
N LEU A 8 -17.61 15.41 -2.84
CA LEU A 8 -18.55 16.22 -2.06
C LEU A 8 -19.30 17.21 -2.95
N ASP A 9 -20.56 17.52 -2.60
CA ASP A 9 -21.40 18.49 -3.34
C ASP A 9 -20.79 19.89 -3.41
N GLU A 10 -20.06 20.30 -2.36
CA GLU A 10 -19.35 21.59 -2.30
C GLU A 10 -18.01 21.59 -3.05
N GLY A 11 -17.63 20.45 -3.64
CA GLY A 11 -16.35 20.21 -4.27
C GLY A 11 -15.32 19.56 -3.35
N GLY A 12 -14.30 18.93 -3.95
CA GLY A 12 -13.30 18.14 -3.24
C GLY A 12 -13.74 16.69 -2.98
N PHE A 13 -13.01 16.02 -2.10
CA PHE A 13 -13.17 14.59 -1.81
C PHE A 13 -13.06 14.31 -0.31
N LEU A 14 -13.88 13.38 0.18
CA LEU A 14 -13.86 12.83 1.52
C LEU A 14 -13.34 11.40 1.48
N ALA A 15 -12.35 11.10 2.32
CA ALA A 15 -11.85 9.78 2.57
C ALA A 15 -12.24 9.27 3.95
N THR A 16 -12.80 8.06 3.99
CA THR A 16 -13.11 7.33 5.22
C THR A 16 -12.71 5.86 5.10
N SER A 17 -12.63 5.15 6.22
CA SER A 17 -12.29 3.72 6.23
C SER A 17 -13.14 2.96 7.25
N PRO A 18 -13.89 1.92 6.83
CA PRO A 18 -14.54 1.01 7.78
C PRO A 18 -13.53 0.12 8.53
N ASP A 19 -12.31 -0.02 8.00
CA ASP A 19 -11.26 -0.87 8.56
C ASP A 19 -10.45 -0.16 9.66
N LEU A 20 -10.49 1.17 9.73
CA LEU A 20 -9.85 1.99 10.75
C LEU A 20 -10.82 3.09 11.21
N PRO A 21 -11.62 2.82 12.27
CA PRO A 21 -12.52 3.80 12.85
C PRO A 21 -11.79 5.08 13.24
N GLY A 22 -12.41 6.23 12.99
CA GLY A 22 -11.80 7.53 13.23
C GLY A 22 -10.96 8.07 12.06
N LEU A 23 -10.67 7.26 11.03
CA LEU A 23 -10.05 7.78 9.80
C LEU A 23 -11.08 8.60 9.02
N VAL A 24 -10.87 9.91 9.03
CA VAL A 24 -11.58 10.89 8.20
C VAL A 24 -10.53 11.87 7.65
N ALA A 25 -10.54 12.09 6.34
CA ALA A 25 -9.67 13.05 5.67
C ALA A 25 -10.42 13.72 4.52
N GLN A 26 -10.17 14.99 4.27
CA GLN A 26 -10.78 15.74 3.17
C GLN A 26 -9.71 16.52 2.42
N GLY A 27 -9.80 16.55 1.10
CA GLY A 27 -8.89 17.31 0.25
C GLY A 27 -9.56 17.79 -1.03
N ARG A 28 -8.87 18.67 -1.76
CA ARG A 28 -9.34 19.26 -3.03
C ARG A 28 -9.24 18.29 -4.19
N THR A 29 -8.31 17.33 -4.11
CA THR A 29 -8.09 16.28 -5.12
C THR A 29 -8.05 14.91 -4.46
N GLN A 30 -8.29 13.84 -5.23
CA GLN A 30 -8.18 12.48 -4.71
C GLN A 30 -6.77 12.16 -4.18
N ALA A 31 -5.73 12.66 -4.86
CA ALA A 31 -4.34 12.45 -4.45
C ALA A 31 -4.05 13.10 -3.10
N GLU A 32 -4.36 14.39 -2.96
CA GLU A 32 -4.21 15.14 -1.70
C GLU A 32 -5.00 14.47 -0.56
N THR A 33 -6.24 14.08 -0.83
CA THR A 33 -7.10 13.40 0.15
C THR A 33 -6.48 12.09 0.63
N MET A 34 -5.84 11.34 -0.27
CA MET A 34 -5.15 10.10 0.06
C MET A 34 -3.89 10.35 0.88
N GLU A 35 -3.12 11.40 0.59
CA GLU A 35 -1.96 11.80 1.39
C GLU A 35 -2.38 12.16 2.83
N ILE A 36 -3.44 12.97 2.97
CA ILE A 36 -4.00 13.31 4.29
C ILE A 36 -4.51 12.06 5.00
N ALA A 37 -5.23 11.17 4.29
CA ALA A 37 -5.72 9.92 4.87
C ALA A 37 -4.60 9.01 5.38
N GLN A 38 -3.44 8.98 4.70
CA GLN A 38 -2.28 8.23 5.15
C GLN A 38 -1.69 8.80 6.45
N ASP A 39 -1.56 10.12 6.55
CA ASP A 39 -1.06 10.77 7.77
C ASP A 39 -2.01 10.55 8.96
N VAL A 40 -3.33 10.72 8.73
CA VAL A 40 -4.35 10.42 9.74
C VAL A 40 -4.29 8.95 10.18
N ALA A 41 -4.18 8.01 9.22
CA ALA A 41 -4.08 6.60 9.53
C ALA A 41 -2.86 6.30 10.42
N ARG A 42 -1.71 6.89 10.10
CA ARG A 42 -0.48 6.75 10.87
C ARG A 42 -0.67 7.22 12.31
N ARG A 43 -1.18 8.43 12.51
CA ARG A 43 -1.40 9.01 13.85
C ARG A 43 -2.39 8.20 14.68
N LEU A 44 -3.45 7.69 14.06
CA LEU A 44 -4.42 6.83 14.75
C LEU A 44 -3.78 5.52 15.21
N ILE A 45 -2.94 4.91 14.37
CA ILE A 45 -2.22 3.68 14.71
C ILE A 45 -1.21 3.94 15.81
N GLU A 46 -0.43 5.02 15.73
CA GLU A 46 0.51 5.46 16.77
C GLU A 46 -0.22 5.64 18.10
N SER A 47 -1.34 6.37 18.12
CA SER A 47 -2.18 6.55 19.31
C SER A 47 -2.64 5.23 19.93
N HIS A 48 -3.10 4.25 19.13
CA HIS A 48 -3.49 2.95 19.67
C HIS A 48 -2.30 2.24 20.33
N LEU A 49 -1.11 2.32 19.71
CA LEU A 49 0.10 1.70 20.26
C LEU A 49 0.55 2.38 21.56
N GLU A 50 0.47 3.70 21.64
CA GLU A 50 0.85 4.48 22.82
C GLU A 50 -0.06 4.21 24.02
N HIS A 51 -1.36 4.05 23.79
CA HIS A 51 -2.35 3.78 24.84
C HIS A 51 -2.50 2.29 25.16
N GLY A 52 -1.84 1.40 24.40
CA GLY A 52 -1.98 -0.05 24.56
C GLY A 52 -3.31 -0.60 24.05
N ASP A 53 -4.04 0.17 23.24
CA ASP A 53 -5.31 -0.25 22.65
C ASP A 53 -5.08 -1.30 21.54
N PRO A 54 -5.94 -2.32 21.44
CA PRO A 54 -5.83 -3.31 20.40
C PRO A 54 -6.12 -2.68 19.03
N LEU A 55 -5.14 -2.76 18.12
CA LEU A 55 -5.35 -2.34 16.73
C LEU A 55 -6.47 -3.15 16.05
N PRO A 56 -7.32 -2.51 15.21
CA PRO A 56 -8.34 -3.21 14.44
C PRO A 56 -7.78 -4.38 13.61
N PRO A 57 -8.54 -5.49 13.44
CA PRO A 57 -8.05 -6.69 12.75
C PRO A 57 -7.52 -6.42 11.33
N ALA A 58 -8.20 -5.55 10.58
CA ALA A 58 -7.83 -5.19 9.21
C ALA A 58 -6.49 -4.44 9.15
N VAL A 59 -6.21 -3.60 10.16
CA VAL A 59 -4.94 -2.87 10.31
C VAL A 59 -3.82 -3.85 10.70
N ARG A 60 -4.05 -4.72 11.69
CA ARG A 60 -3.10 -5.79 12.07
C ARG A 60 -2.72 -6.68 10.88
N LYS A 61 -3.69 -7.05 10.04
CA LYS A 61 -3.45 -7.85 8.83
C LYS A 61 -2.60 -7.08 7.82
N ALA A 62 -2.90 -5.79 7.60
CA ALA A 62 -2.12 -4.94 6.69
C ALA A 62 -0.65 -4.81 7.13
N LEU A 63 -0.41 -4.58 8.42
CA LEU A 63 0.95 -4.50 8.99
C LEU A 63 1.75 -5.80 8.80
N ARG A 64 1.08 -6.96 8.86
CA ARG A 64 1.74 -8.26 8.61
C ARG A 64 2.16 -8.45 7.16
N HIS A 65 1.40 -7.92 6.20
CA HIS A 65 1.73 -8.01 4.78
C HIS A 65 2.90 -7.12 4.39
N SER A 66 3.08 -6.00 5.08
CA SER A 66 4.19 -5.06 4.81
C SER A 66 5.58 -5.60 5.21
N ARG A 67 5.67 -6.70 5.97
CA ARG A 67 6.94 -7.27 6.47
C ARG A 67 7.51 -8.42 5.64
N ARG A 68 6.99 -8.71 4.44
CA ARG A 68 7.53 -9.81 3.62
C ARG A 68 8.67 -9.31 2.72
N VAL A 69 9.91 -9.53 3.16
CA VAL A 69 11.06 -9.53 2.24
C VAL A 69 10.90 -10.72 1.28
N SER A 70 10.86 -10.44 -0.01
CA SER A 70 10.75 -11.48 -1.05
C SER A 70 11.96 -11.36 -1.97
N THR A 71 12.78 -12.41 -2.03
CA THR A 71 13.86 -12.50 -3.01
C THR A 71 13.25 -12.84 -4.36
N VAL A 72 13.34 -11.90 -5.31
CA VAL A 72 12.86 -12.10 -6.68
C VAL A 72 14.08 -12.33 -7.57
N ALA A 73 14.11 -13.45 -8.29
CA ALA A 73 15.10 -13.68 -9.33
C ALA A 73 14.80 -12.77 -10.53
N ILE A 74 15.74 -11.89 -10.87
CA ILE A 74 15.62 -11.01 -12.05
C ILE A 74 16.02 -11.85 -13.27
N PRO A 75 15.10 -12.10 -14.23
CA PRO A 75 15.46 -12.84 -15.43
C PRO A 75 16.42 -12.01 -16.28
N VAL A 76 17.66 -12.47 -16.41
CA VAL A 76 18.59 -11.94 -17.41
C VAL A 76 18.35 -12.71 -18.71
N GLY A 77 17.80 -12.04 -19.71
CA GLY A 77 17.52 -12.62 -21.03
C GLY A 77 18.79 -12.86 -21.84
N LEU A 78 19.65 -13.78 -21.40
CA LEU A 78 20.82 -14.22 -22.15
C LEU A 78 20.53 -15.60 -22.74
N SER A 79 20.28 -15.64 -24.04
CA SER A 79 20.30 -16.89 -24.82
C SER A 79 21.75 -17.17 -25.21
N PRO A 80 22.44 -18.16 -24.62
CA PRO A 80 23.76 -18.54 -25.10
C PRO A 80 23.62 -19.15 -26.50
N GLN A 81 24.19 -18.47 -27.50
CA GLN A 81 24.32 -19.01 -28.85
C GLN A 81 25.32 -20.19 -28.81
N PRO A 82 24.98 -21.38 -29.32
CA PRO A 82 25.94 -22.47 -29.44
C PRO A 82 27.01 -22.09 -30.47
N ALA A 83 28.29 -22.21 -30.08
CA ALA A 83 29.41 -22.02 -31.00
C ALA A 83 29.31 -23.05 -32.14
N ALA A 84 29.20 -22.57 -33.38
CA ALA A 84 29.12 -23.40 -34.57
C ALA A 84 30.37 -24.29 -34.69
N GLY A 85 30.23 -25.58 -34.40
CA GLY A 85 31.23 -26.60 -34.65
C GLY A 85 31.11 -27.11 -36.08
N GLY A 86 31.89 -26.52 -36.99
CA GLY A 86 32.08 -27.06 -38.34
C GLY A 86 33.19 -28.10 -38.35
N CYS A 87 32.89 -29.31 -38.80
CA CYS A 87 33.83 -30.26 -39.40
C CYS A 87 33.02 -31.15 -40.36
N GLN A 88 33.08 -30.86 -41.66
CA GLN A 88 32.70 -31.79 -42.73
C GLN A 88 33.97 -32.55 -43.13
N GLY A 89 33.88 -33.88 -43.15
CA GLY A 89 34.90 -34.80 -43.65
C GLY A 89 34.23 -35.93 -44.41
#